data_AF-A0A1V3WEL7-F1
#
_entry.id   AF-A0A1V3WEL7-F1
#
_cell.length_a   1.000
_cell.length_b   1.000
_cell.length_c   1.000
_cell.angle_alpha   90.00
_cell.angle_beta   90.00
_cell.angle_gamma   90.00
#
_symmetry.space_group_name_H-M   'P 1'
#
loop_
_entity.id
_entity.type
_entity.pdbx_description
1 polymer ?
#
loop_
_entity_poly.entity_id
_entity_poly.type
_entity_poly.pdbx_seq_one_letter_code
_entity_poly.pdbx_strand_id
1 'polypeptide(L)' 'MTVPVSGGEPLLGTWQSVVLVDLNRDNPRRSVRLSFVEG' A
#
# COMPACT_ATOMS: atom_id res chain seq x y z
N MET A 1 8.10 -0.15 -1.05
CA MET A 1 7.19 -0.07 -2.22
C MET A 1 6.72 1.36 -2.35
N THR A 2 6.70 1.90 -3.56
CA THR A 2 6.10 3.19 -3.89
C THR A 2 5.04 2.94 -4.97
N VAL A 3 3.95 3.71 -4.94
CA VAL A 3 2.89 3.66 -5.94
C VAL A 3 2.69 5.08 -6.47
N PRO A 4 2.80 5.31 -7.78
CA PRO A 4 2.55 6.64 -8.33
C PRO A 4 1.08 7.01 -8.16
N VAL A 5 0.83 8.31 -7.95
CA VAL A 5 -0.52 8.87 -7.78
C VAL A 5 -0.70 9.96 -8.83
N SER A 6 -1.83 9.95 -9.51
CA SER A 6 -2.20 10.98 -10.49
C SER A 6 -3.67 11.29 -10.36
N GLY A 7 -4.03 12.58 -10.42
CA GLY A 7 -5.42 13.01 -10.22
C GLY A 7 -6.00 12.65 -8.84
N GLY A 8 -5.16 12.38 -7.84
CA GLY A 8 -5.58 11.94 -6.51
C GLY A 8 -5.79 10.43 -6.38
N GLU A 9 -5.56 9.65 -7.44
CA GLU A 9 -5.76 8.20 -7.45
C GLU A 9 -4.44 7.42 -7.63
N PRO A 10 -4.23 6.31 -6.88
CA PRO A 10 -3.11 5.41 -7.14
C PRO A 10 -3.21 4.81 -8.55
N LEU A 11 -2.13 4.91 -9.33
CA LEU A 11 -2.06 4.36 -10.68
C LEU A 11 -1.77 2.85 -10.65
N LEU A 12 -2.78 2.07 -10.29
CA LEU A 12 -2.76 0.61 -10.41
C LEU A 12 -3.33 0.17 -11.76
N GLY A 13 -2.68 -0.79 -12.41
CA GLY A 13 -3.22 -1.46 -13.60
C GLY A 13 -4.43 -2.33 -13.26
N THR A 14 -5.19 -2.75 -14.28
CA THR A 14 -6.46 -3.50 -14.14
C THR A 14 -6.38 -4.71 -13.21
N TRP A 15 -5.22 -5.37 -13.15
CA TRP A 15 -5.00 -6.59 -12.36
C TRP A 15 -4.04 -6.39 -11.18
N GLN A 16 -3.70 -5.14 -10.84
CA GLN A 16 -2.79 -4.85 -9.74
C GLN A 16 -3.54 -4.55 -8.45
N SER A 17 -2.98 -5.01 -7.33
CA SER A 17 -3.52 -4.75 -5.99
C SER A 17 -2.38 -4.62 -4.99
N VAL A 18 -2.56 -3.77 -3.99
CA VAL A 18 -1.65 -3.66 -2.85
C VAL A 18 -2.21 -4.47 -1.71
N VAL A 19 -1.42 -5.41 -1.19
CA VAL A 19 -1.84 -6.28 -0.08
C VAL A 19 -0.78 -6.29 1.02
N LEU A 20 -1.23 -6.28 2.27
CA LEU A 20 -0.38 -6.54 3.42
C LEU A 20 -0.41 -8.03 3.73
N VAL A 21 0.73 -8.70 3.56
CA VAL A 21 0.90 -10.11 3.94
C VAL A 21 1.72 -10.15 5.22
N ASP A 22 1.15 -10.76 6.26
CA ASP A 22 1.82 -11.00 7.54
C ASP A 22 1.53 -12.44 7.95
N LEU A 23 2.59 -13.25 7.98
CA LEU A 23 2.51 -14.68 8.31
C LEU A 23 2.55 -14.93 9.82
N ASN A 24 2.82 -13.91 10.63
CA ASN A 24 2.87 -14.04 12.08
C ASN A 24 1.45 -14.00 12.67
N ARG A 25 1.00 -15.13 13.22
CA ARG A 25 -0.31 -15.26 13.86
C ARG A 25 -0.38 -14.56 15.22
N ASP A 26 0.76 -14.38 15.89
CA ASP A 26 0.84 -13.76 17.21
C ASP A 26 0.77 -12.22 17.13
N ASN A 27 0.62 -11.66 15.93
CA ASN A 27 0.46 -10.23 15.69
C ASN A 27 -1.00 -9.87 15.36
N PRO A 28 -1.89 -9.73 16.36
CA PRO A 28 -3.31 -9.46 16.12
C PRO A 28 -3.58 -8.03 15.64
N ARG A 29 -2.64 -7.09 15.81
CA ARG A 29 -2.79 -5.69 15.41
C ARG A 29 -1.66 -5.26 14.49
N ARG A 30 -2.00 -5.00 13.23
CA ARG A 30 -1.04 -4.62 12.19
C ARG A 30 -1.09 -3.11 11.96
N SER A 31 0.07 -2.48 11.95
CA SER A 31 0.20 -1.05 11.66
C SER A 31 1.02 -0.88 10.38
N VAL A 32 0.51 -0.09 9.45
CA VAL A 32 1.20 0.32 8.23
C VAL A 32 1.29 1.83 8.19
N ARG A 33 2.42 2.35 7.75
CA ARG A 33 2.61 3.79 7.51
C ARG A 33 2.56 4.04 6.02
N LEU A 34 1.58 4.85 5.62
CA LEU A 34 1.51 5.42 4.29
C LEU A 34 1.95 6.88 4.37
N SER A 35 2.64 7.37 3.36
CA SER A 35 3.07 8.76 3.29
C SER A 35 3.06 9.19 1.83
N PHE A 36 2.51 10.37 1.57
CA PHE A 36 2.72 11.05 0.29
C PHE A 36 4.08 11.74 0.34
N VAL A 37 4.79 11.64 -0.76
CA VAL A 37 6.05 12.34 -0.97
C VAL A 37 5.87 13.18 -2.23
N GLU A 38 6.40 14.40 -2.21
CA GLU A 38 6.49 15.20 -3.43
C GLU A 38 7.43 14.48 -4.41
N GLY A 39 7.04 14.51 -5.69
CA GLY A 39 7.73 13.85 -6.79
C GLY A 39 8.54 14.81 -7.63
#